data_AF-A0A7W7FUD9-F1
#
_entry.id   AF-A0A7W7FUD9-F1
#
_cell.length_a   1.000
_cell.length_b   1.000
_cell.length_c   1.000
_cell.angle_alpha   90.00
_cell.angle_beta   90.00
_cell.angle_gamma   90.00
#
_symmetry.space_group_name_H-M   'P 1'
#
loop_
_entity.id
_entity.type
_entity.pdbx_description
1 polymer ?
#
loop_
_entity_poly.entity_id
_entity_poly.type
_entity_poly.pdbx_seq_one_letter_code
_entity_poly.pdbx_strand_id
1 'polypeptide(L)'
;MATPKNVHDCDLVETAADFVAYLALLAEDIEPQEQARHAAIAAGTYVAYLDDDPNDGWKNPTVSSFLDAWASWLATRSQLDPRWERHDTVAPSWRALAQQLSAARTYE
;
A
#
# COMPACT_ATOMS: atom_id res chain seq x y z
N MET A 1 9.89 -17.66 -13.68
CA MET A 1 9.02 -16.64 -13.07
C MET A 1 9.91 -15.66 -12.32
N ALA A 2 9.66 -14.37 -12.41
CA ALA A 2 10.44 -13.35 -11.73
C ALA A 2 9.77 -13.04 -10.39
N THR A 3 10.47 -13.26 -9.29
CA THR A 3 10.00 -12.92 -7.94
C THR A 3 10.09 -11.40 -7.75
N PRO A 4 9.11 -10.75 -7.09
CA PRO A 4 9.20 -9.33 -6.75
C PRO A 4 10.45 -9.06 -5.90
N LYS A 5 11.14 -7.96 -6.19
CA LYS A 5 12.36 -7.52 -5.49
C LYS A 5 12.23 -6.12 -4.90
N ASN A 6 11.19 -5.40 -5.26
CA ASN A 6 10.86 -4.07 -4.79
C ASN A 6 9.34 -3.94 -4.61
N VAL A 7 8.91 -3.07 -3.69
CA VAL A 7 7.51 -2.63 -3.49
C VAL A 7 6.79 -2.14 -4.77
N HIS A 8 7.52 -1.76 -5.82
CA HIS A 8 6.97 -1.43 -7.15
C HIS A 8 6.67 -2.66 -8.04
N ASP A 9 7.17 -3.84 -7.70
CA ASP A 9 7.07 -5.06 -8.52
C ASP A 9 5.72 -5.80 -8.37
N CYS A 10 4.63 -5.09 -8.10
CA CYS A 10 3.32 -5.69 -7.87
C CYS A 10 2.81 -6.52 -9.08
N ASP A 11 3.25 -6.18 -10.30
CA ASP A 11 2.89 -6.92 -11.53
C ASP A 11 3.58 -8.29 -11.65
N LEU A 12 4.66 -8.52 -10.88
CA LEU A 12 5.40 -9.79 -10.86
C LEU A 12 4.78 -10.83 -9.92
N VAL A 13 3.74 -10.47 -9.18
CA VAL A 13 3.11 -11.34 -8.18
C VAL A 13 2.13 -12.32 -8.84
N GLU A 14 2.56 -13.55 -9.08
CA GLU A 14 1.72 -14.57 -9.74
C GLU A 14 1.26 -15.67 -8.79
N THR A 15 2.06 -15.97 -7.76
CA THR A 15 1.80 -17.05 -6.81
C THR A 15 1.63 -16.53 -5.38
N ALA A 16 1.15 -17.40 -4.50
CA ALA A 16 1.10 -17.11 -3.07
C ALA A 16 2.51 -16.87 -2.50
N ALA A 17 3.55 -17.54 -3.01
CA ALA A 17 4.93 -17.33 -2.58
C ALA A 17 5.44 -15.94 -2.98
N ASP A 18 5.13 -15.50 -4.21
CA ASP A 18 5.46 -14.14 -4.66
C ASP A 18 4.71 -13.10 -3.83
N PHE A 19 3.46 -13.39 -3.45
CA PHE A 19 2.66 -12.48 -2.63
C PHE A 19 3.22 -12.36 -1.21
N VAL A 20 3.66 -13.46 -0.59
CA VAL A 20 4.36 -13.42 0.71
C VAL A 20 5.66 -12.62 0.61
N ALA A 21 6.44 -12.81 -0.45
CA ALA A 21 7.64 -12.00 -0.70
C ALA A 21 7.31 -10.51 -0.87
N TYR A 22 6.23 -10.20 -1.59
CA TYR A 22 5.75 -8.82 -1.76
C TYR A 22 5.31 -8.18 -0.45
N LEU A 23 4.60 -8.91 0.43
CA LEU A 23 4.22 -8.43 1.75
C LEU A 23 5.45 -8.15 2.63
N ALA A 24 6.49 -8.98 2.54
CA ALA A 24 7.75 -8.74 3.25
C ALA A 24 8.41 -7.44 2.78
N LEU A 25 8.45 -7.19 1.46
CA LEU A 25 8.97 -5.94 0.90
C LEU A 25 8.18 -4.72 1.39
N LEU A 26 6.85 -4.80 1.45
CA LEU A 26 6.03 -3.72 2.00
C LEU A 26 6.31 -3.48 3.49
N ALA A 27 6.48 -4.54 4.29
CA ALA A 27 6.80 -4.41 5.69
C ALA A 27 8.19 -3.78 5.93
N GLU A 28 9.20 -4.22 5.17
CA GLU A 28 10.56 -3.66 5.20
C GLU A 28 10.60 -2.17 4.83
N ASP A 29 9.65 -1.72 4.02
CA ASP A 29 9.54 -0.32 3.57
C ASP A 29 8.79 0.56 4.59
N ILE A 30 7.76 0.02 5.28
CA ILE A 30 7.00 0.73 6.33
C ILE A 30 7.77 0.81 7.65
N GLU A 31 8.44 -0.26 8.06
CA GLU A 31 9.00 -0.37 9.40
C GLU A 31 9.98 0.77 9.78
N PRO A 32 10.91 1.20 8.89
CA PRO A 32 11.78 2.34 9.17
C PRO A 32 11.01 3.65 9.36
N GLN A 33 9.93 3.86 8.59
CA GLN A 33 9.10 5.06 8.68
C GLN A 33 8.34 5.07 10.02
N GLU A 34 7.78 3.94 10.42
CA GLU A 34 7.08 3.81 11.69
C GLU A 34 8.04 3.98 12.90
N GLN A 35 9.26 3.45 12.81
CA GLN A 35 10.31 3.65 13.81
C GLN A 35 10.74 5.12 13.89
N ALA A 36 10.97 5.78 12.76
CA ALA A 36 11.32 7.21 12.72
C ALA A 36 10.22 8.07 13.34
N ARG A 37 8.95 7.76 13.04
CA ARG A 37 7.78 8.41 13.63
C ARG A 37 7.73 8.24 15.14
N HIS A 38 7.90 7.00 15.64
CA HIS A 38 7.92 6.74 17.09
C HIS A 38 9.09 7.45 17.79
N ALA A 39 10.27 7.50 17.18
CA ALA A 39 11.40 8.24 17.70
C ALA A 39 11.13 9.75 17.77
N ALA A 40 10.52 10.33 16.72
CA ALA A 40 10.14 11.73 16.70
C ALA A 40 9.08 12.08 17.75
N ILE A 41 8.10 11.19 17.98
CA ILE A 41 7.09 11.34 19.03
C ILE A 41 7.77 11.33 20.40
N ALA A 42 8.65 10.36 20.64
CA ALA A 42 9.39 10.25 21.90
C ALA A 42 10.31 11.45 22.17
N ALA A 43 10.89 12.03 21.11
CA ALA A 43 11.71 13.24 21.18
C ALA A 43 10.90 14.54 21.32
N GLY A 44 9.56 14.49 21.19
CA GLY A 44 8.69 15.67 21.18
C GLY A 44 8.86 16.54 19.93
N THR A 45 9.45 16.00 18.87
CA THR A 45 9.73 16.69 17.60
C THR A 45 8.81 16.23 16.46
N TYR A 46 7.82 15.39 16.76
CA TYR A 46 6.88 14.92 15.75
C TYR A 46 5.97 16.05 15.26
N VAL A 47 5.84 16.15 13.94
CA VAL A 47 5.04 17.16 13.28
C VAL A 47 4.23 16.49 12.17
N ALA A 48 2.92 16.40 12.34
CA ALA A 48 2.03 15.59 11.51
C ALA A 48 2.03 15.94 10.01
N TYR A 49 2.43 17.15 9.62
CA TYR A 49 2.50 17.57 8.21
C TYR A 49 3.84 17.22 7.52
N LEU A 50 4.80 16.62 8.25
CA LEU A 50 6.05 16.08 7.67
C LEU A 50 5.88 14.66 7.12
N ASP A 51 4.77 13.99 7.44
CA ASP A 51 4.38 12.70 6.85
C ASP A 51 3.97 12.83 5.36
N ASP A 52 3.91 14.07 4.86
CA ASP A 52 3.49 14.43 3.51
C ASP A 52 4.68 14.70 2.57
N ASP A 53 5.90 14.21 2.87
CA ASP A 53 7.04 14.38 1.97
C ASP A 53 6.72 13.75 0.60
N PRO A 54 6.51 14.56 -0.45
CA PRO A 54 6.11 14.04 -1.75
C PRO A 54 7.23 13.24 -2.44
N ASN A 55 8.44 13.21 -1.86
CA ASN A 55 9.58 12.46 -2.39
C ASN A 55 9.72 11.04 -1.82
N ASP A 56 9.04 10.69 -0.73
CA ASP A 56 9.17 9.36 -0.07
C ASP A 56 8.11 8.33 -0.52
N GLY A 57 7.21 8.72 -1.43
CA GLY A 57 6.33 7.80 -2.17
C GLY A 57 5.21 7.13 -1.37
N TRP A 58 5.22 7.21 -0.04
CA TRP A 58 4.16 6.74 0.86
C TRP A 58 3.32 7.91 1.35
N LYS A 59 2.04 7.89 1.03
CA LYS A 59 1.04 8.80 1.63
C LYS A 59 0.54 8.31 2.99
N ASN A 60 0.83 7.05 3.31
CA ASN A 60 0.31 6.34 4.47
C ASN A 60 1.44 5.64 5.25
N PRO A 61 2.34 6.38 5.93
CA PRO A 61 3.63 5.89 6.43
C PRO A 61 3.57 4.96 7.65
N THR A 62 2.38 4.56 8.10
CA THR A 62 2.17 3.58 9.18
C THR A 62 1.33 2.42 8.70
N VAL A 63 1.45 1.25 9.35
CA VAL A 63 0.60 0.09 9.04
C VAL A 63 -0.88 0.45 9.18
N SER A 64 -1.26 1.21 10.21
CA SER A 64 -2.65 1.62 10.43
C SER A 64 -3.16 2.49 9.29
N SER A 65 -2.46 3.59 8.97
CA SER A 65 -2.86 4.48 7.87
C SER A 65 -2.91 3.74 6.54
N PHE A 66 -1.98 2.80 6.30
CA PHE A 66 -1.94 2.01 5.08
C PHE A 66 -3.18 1.11 4.95
N LEU A 67 -3.57 0.44 6.02
CA LEU A 67 -4.77 -0.41 6.04
C LEU A 67 -6.05 0.42 5.93
N ASP A 68 -6.10 1.59 6.57
CA ASP A 68 -7.23 2.53 6.47
C ASP A 68 -7.37 3.08 5.04
N ALA A 69 -6.26 3.42 4.38
CA ALA A 69 -6.24 3.84 2.98
C ALA A 69 -6.67 2.71 2.04
N TRP A 70 -6.23 1.48 2.29
CA TRP A 70 -6.68 0.31 1.52
C TRP A 70 -8.19 0.07 1.69
N ALA A 71 -8.71 0.15 2.91
CA ALA A 71 -10.14 0.03 3.18
C ALA A 71 -10.94 1.15 2.49
N SER A 72 -10.43 2.38 2.52
CA SER A 72 -11.05 3.53 1.86
C SER A 72 -11.06 3.37 0.34
N TRP A 73 -9.96 2.91 -0.26
CA TRP A 73 -9.87 2.60 -1.68
C TRP A 73 -10.90 1.54 -2.09
N LEU A 74 -11.05 0.47 -1.30
CA LEU A 74 -12.05 -0.58 -1.53
C LEU A 74 -13.48 -0.03 -1.45
N ALA A 75 -13.76 0.83 -0.47
CA ALA A 75 -15.05 1.48 -0.32
C ALA A 75 -15.38 2.37 -1.52
N THR A 76 -14.44 3.22 -1.96
CA THR A 76 -14.61 4.08 -3.14
C THR A 76 -14.88 3.27 -4.41
N ARG A 77 -14.14 2.17 -4.61
CA ARG A 77 -14.35 1.28 -5.77
C ARG A 77 -15.70 0.57 -5.72
N SER A 78 -16.22 0.25 -4.54
CA SER A 78 -17.55 -0.34 -4.36
C SER A 78 -18.71 0.64 -4.59
N GLN A 79 -18.44 1.95 -4.48
CA GLN A 79 -19.42 3.03 -4.64
C GLN A 79 -19.53 3.56 -6.08
N LEU A 80 -18.69 3.09 -7.00
CA LEU A 80 -18.80 3.42 -8.43
C LEU A 80 -20.16 2.90 -8.96
N ASP A 81 -20.94 3.81 -9.56
CA ASP A 81 -22.31 3.60 -10.05
C ASP A 81 -22.42 2.28 -10.83
N PRO A 82 -23.44 1.42 -10.57
CA PRO A 82 -23.65 0.16 -11.29
C PRO A 82 -23.69 0.27 -12.81
N ARG A 83 -23.92 1.47 -13.37
CA ARG A 83 -23.89 1.79 -14.80
C ARG A 83 -22.49 2.01 -15.37
N TRP A 84 -21.49 2.23 -14.53
CA TRP A 84 -20.09 2.06 -14.89
C TRP A 84 -19.83 0.56 -14.82
N GLU A 85 -20.32 -0.11 -15.86
CA GLU A 85 -20.30 -1.55 -16.00
C GLU A 85 -18.96 -2.14 -15.58
N ARG A 86 -19.09 -3.26 -14.89
CA ARG A 86 -18.08 -4.22 -14.43
C ARG A 86 -17.30 -4.83 -15.62
N HIS A 87 -16.79 -3.98 -16.52
CA HIS A 87 -16.03 -4.42 -17.68
C HIS A 87 -14.60 -4.84 -17.34
N ASP A 88 -14.13 -4.49 -16.13
CA ASP A 88 -12.84 -4.92 -15.58
C ASP A 88 -13.02 -5.59 -14.20
N THR A 89 -13.92 -6.58 -14.07
CA THR A 89 -13.78 -7.52 -12.95
C THR A 89 -12.52 -8.36 -13.21
N VAL A 90 -11.37 -7.79 -12.88
CA VAL A 90 -10.10 -8.51 -12.77
C VAL A 90 -10.39 -9.69 -11.87
N ALA A 91 -10.27 -10.91 -12.41
CA ALA A 91 -10.47 -12.11 -11.62
C ALA A 91 -9.55 -12.03 -10.40
N PRO A 92 -10.04 -12.39 -9.20
CA PRO A 92 -9.23 -12.34 -8.00
C PRO A 92 -7.96 -13.18 -8.22
N SER A 93 -6.82 -12.50 -8.11
CA SER A 93 -5.48 -13.07 -8.33
C SER A 93 -4.50 -12.43 -7.36
N TRP A 94 -3.37 -13.10 -7.11
CA TRP A 94 -2.31 -12.55 -6.28
C TRP A 94 -1.77 -11.23 -6.82
N ARG A 95 -1.68 -11.12 -8.15
CA ARG A 95 -1.35 -9.87 -8.85
C ARG A 95 -2.34 -8.76 -8.54
N ALA A 96 -3.64 -9.04 -8.70
CA ALA A 96 -4.68 -8.06 -8.44
C ALA A 96 -4.64 -7.57 -6.98
N LEU A 97 -4.38 -8.48 -6.03
CA LEU A 97 -4.24 -8.11 -4.63
C LEU A 97 -2.99 -7.25 -4.37
N ALA A 98 -1.85 -7.60 -4.97
CA ALA A 98 -0.63 -6.79 -4.88
C ALA A 98 -0.80 -5.39 -5.47
N GLN A 99 -1.51 -5.26 -6.60
CA GLN A 99 -1.83 -3.97 -7.21
C GLN A 99 -2.74 -3.11 -6.32
N GLN A 100 -3.71 -3.72 -5.62
CA GLN A 100 -4.55 -2.99 -4.65
C GLN A 100 -3.73 -2.43 -3.49
N LEU A 101 -2.81 -3.23 -2.94
CA LEU A 101 -1.91 -2.79 -1.88
C LEU A 101 -0.95 -1.70 -2.38
N SER A 102 -0.44 -1.83 -3.60
CA SER A 102 0.38 -0.79 -4.24
C SER A 102 -0.38 0.53 -4.40
N ALA A 103 -1.66 0.47 -4.77
CA ALA A 103 -2.51 1.66 -4.88
C ALA A 103 -2.77 2.32 -3.51
N ALA A 104 -2.99 1.53 -2.45
CA ALA A 104 -3.20 2.04 -1.10
C ALA A 104 -1.99 2.83 -0.57
N ARG A 105 -0.79 2.52 -1.05
CA ARG A 105 0.44 3.25 -0.70
C ARG A 105 0.40 4.73 -1.09
N THR A 106 -0.26 5.05 -2.21
CA THR A 106 -0.33 6.40 -2.78
C THR A 106 -1.74 7.00 -2.72
N TYR A 107 -2.68 6.34 -2.05
CA TYR A 107 -4.07 6.79 -1.95
C TYR A 107 -4.21 7.84 -0.84
N GLU A 108 -4.83 8.98 -1.16
CA GLU A 108 -5.13 10.10 -0.27
C GLU A 108 -6.58 10.08 0.24
#